data_AF-A0AAW4HGZ8-F1
#
_entry.id   AF-A0AAW4HGZ8-F1
#
_cell.length_a   1.000
_cell.length_b   1.000
_cell.length_c   1.000
_cell.angle_alpha   90.00
_cell.angle_beta   90.00
_cell.angle_gamma   90.00
#
_symmetry.space_group_name_H-M   'P 1'
#
loop_
_entity.id
_entity.type
_entity.pdbx_description
1 polymer ?
#
loop_
_entity_poly.entity_id
_entity_poly.type
_entity_poly.pdbx_seq_one_letter_code
_entity_poly.pdbx_strand_id
1 'polypeptide(L)'
;MNQSVVESNPFYAEISALANAHNRGDYFKVIMLAPQLLAQIGSAIAEVSEGIVDDIVGDCFSDDDKEVYRLMGKFERELSDKAYIASILVGYYESEFWSKNHSKREFIKYFTKLEDLVDLRNLFAHEYYQKPLSDRRVKNCSKSAMDLLFLFANHEYLEPSV
;
A
#
# COMPACT_ATOMS: atom_id res chain seq x y z
N MET A 1 9.31 -11.81 8.11
CA MET A 1 8.88 -11.56 6.72
C MET A 1 10.12 -11.44 5.86
N ASN A 2 10.23 -12.28 4.82
CA ASN A 2 11.28 -12.15 3.82
C ASN A 2 11.12 -10.80 3.09
N GLN A 3 12.18 -9.99 3.08
CA GLN A 3 12.21 -8.71 2.36
C GLN A 3 12.53 -8.95 0.88
N SER A 4 11.73 -9.76 0.21
CA SER A 4 11.89 -10.09 -1.21
C SER A 4 10.53 -10.30 -1.83
N VAL A 5 10.38 -9.86 -3.08
CA VAL A 5 9.19 -10.09 -3.91
C VAL A 5 9.60 -11.07 -5.00
N VAL A 6 8.75 -12.05 -5.29
CA VAL A 6 8.99 -13.03 -6.36
C VAL A 6 8.92 -12.37 -7.73
N GLU A 7 9.71 -12.85 -8.70
CA GLU A 7 9.77 -12.29 -10.06
C GLU A 7 8.43 -12.37 -10.81
N SER A 8 7.57 -13.31 -10.43
CA SER A 8 6.23 -13.48 -10.99
C SER A 8 5.22 -12.44 -10.48
N ASN A 9 5.56 -11.62 -9.49
CA ASN A 9 4.67 -10.59 -8.99
C ASN A 9 4.43 -9.51 -10.06
N PRO A 10 3.18 -9.08 -10.30
CA PRO A 10 2.86 -8.11 -11.36
C PRO A 10 3.55 -6.75 -11.20
N PHE A 11 4.05 -6.42 -9.99
CA PHE A 11 4.73 -5.17 -9.67
C PHE A 11 6.24 -5.36 -9.42
N TYR A 12 6.81 -6.52 -9.76
CA TYR A 12 8.21 -6.85 -9.45
C TYR A 12 9.19 -5.81 -10.02
N ALA A 13 8.97 -5.35 -11.26
CA ALA A 13 9.87 -4.42 -11.93
C ALA A 13 9.90 -3.06 -11.23
N GLU A 14 8.73 -2.52 -10.87
CA GLU A 14 8.55 -1.26 -10.18
C GLU A 14 9.14 -1.31 -8.77
N ILE A 15 8.87 -2.37 -8.02
CA ILE A 15 9.41 -2.58 -6.67
C ILE A 15 10.93 -2.70 -6.72
N SER A 16 11.46 -3.45 -7.67
CA SER A 16 12.91 -3.61 -7.88
C SER A 16 13.57 -2.28 -8.27
N ALA A 17 12.91 -1.46 -9.09
CA ALA A 17 13.39 -0.13 -9.45
C ALA A 17 13.48 0.80 -8.21
N LEU A 18 12.48 0.77 -7.32
CA LEU A 18 12.51 1.55 -6.07
C LEU A 18 13.51 1.01 -5.05
N ALA A 19 13.66 -0.32 -4.95
CA ALA A 19 14.70 -0.93 -4.11
C ALA A 19 16.11 -0.52 -4.57
N ASN A 20 16.36 -0.51 -5.89
CA ASN A 20 17.60 -0.03 -6.46
C ASN A 20 17.82 1.47 -6.20
N ALA A 21 16.76 2.29 -6.29
CA ALA A 21 16.84 3.71 -5.95
C ALA A 21 17.22 3.91 -4.46
N HIS A 22 16.57 3.18 -3.54
CA HIS A 22 16.93 3.19 -2.12
C HIS A 22 18.40 2.82 -1.88
N ASN A 23 18.87 1.73 -2.49
CA ASN A 23 20.24 1.24 -2.31
C ASN A 23 21.29 2.22 -2.87
N ARG A 24 20.93 3.00 -3.90
CA ARG A 24 21.79 4.04 -4.48
C ARG A 24 21.69 5.39 -3.76
N GLY A 25 20.86 5.50 -2.73
CA GLY A 25 20.65 6.74 -1.97
C GLY A 25 19.68 7.73 -2.62
N ASP A 26 18.98 7.35 -3.68
CA ASP A 26 17.93 8.16 -4.32
C ASP A 26 16.60 8.00 -3.53
N TYR A 27 16.63 8.47 -2.29
CA TYR A 27 15.50 8.38 -1.37
C TYR A 27 14.32 9.25 -1.80
N PHE A 28 14.60 10.38 -2.46
CA PHE A 28 13.59 11.27 -3.01
C PHE A 28 12.69 10.51 -4.00
N LYS A 29 13.29 9.81 -4.96
CA LYS A 29 12.53 9.01 -5.92
C LYS A 29 11.65 7.96 -5.24
N VAL A 30 12.16 7.29 -4.21
CA VAL A 30 11.38 6.31 -3.43
C VAL A 30 10.18 6.99 -2.77
N ILE A 31 10.39 8.11 -2.07
CA ILE A 31 9.32 8.82 -1.34
C ILE A 31 8.25 9.36 -2.29
N MET A 32 8.65 9.85 -3.46
CA MET A 32 7.71 10.41 -4.44
C MET A 32 6.86 9.33 -5.13
N LEU A 33 7.44 8.16 -5.41
CA LEU A 33 6.78 7.13 -6.23
C LEU A 33 6.11 6.01 -5.42
N ALA A 34 6.58 5.72 -4.21
CA ALA A 34 6.04 4.64 -3.39
C ALA A 34 4.53 4.78 -3.08
N PRO A 35 3.97 5.98 -2.79
CA PRO A 35 2.52 6.11 -2.54
C PRO A 35 1.67 5.66 -3.73
N GLN A 36 2.07 6.05 -4.95
CA GLN A 36 1.35 5.67 -6.17
C GLN A 36 1.40 4.16 -6.38
N LEU A 37 2.57 3.54 -6.18
CA LEU A 37 2.72 2.10 -6.31
C LEU A 37 1.93 1.33 -5.23
N LEU A 38 1.87 1.83 -3.99
CA LEU A 38 1.03 1.26 -2.94
C LEU A 38 -0.46 1.30 -3.30
N ALA A 39 -0.94 2.40 -3.89
CA ALA A 39 -2.32 2.50 -4.35
C ALA A 39 -2.62 1.54 -5.52
N GLN A 40 -1.65 1.34 -6.44
CA GLN A 40 -1.78 0.38 -7.53
C GLN A 40 -1.83 -1.07 -7.02
N ILE A 41 -0.92 -1.44 -6.11
CA ILE A 41 -0.93 -2.77 -5.48
C ILE A 41 -2.24 -2.98 -4.72
N GLY A 42 -2.68 -1.96 -3.99
CA GLY A 42 -3.96 -1.96 -3.30
C GLY A 42 -5.16 -2.20 -4.20
N SER A 43 -5.15 -1.59 -5.38
CA SER A 43 -6.21 -1.78 -6.39
C SER A 43 -6.25 -3.21 -6.89
N ALA A 44 -5.10 -3.81 -7.17
CA ALA A 44 -5.02 -5.21 -7.58
C ALA A 44 -5.53 -6.17 -6.49
N ILE A 45 -5.22 -5.91 -5.22
CA ILE A 45 -5.76 -6.69 -4.09
C ILE A 45 -7.29 -6.55 -4.02
N ALA A 46 -7.81 -5.33 -4.14
CA ALA A 46 -9.23 -5.06 -4.08
C ALA A 46 -10.00 -5.72 -5.23
N GLU A 47 -9.47 -5.70 -6.45
CA GLU A 47 -10.10 -6.34 -7.63
C GLU A 47 -10.27 -7.86 -7.45
N VAL A 48 -9.25 -8.54 -6.92
CA VAL A 48 -9.36 -9.98 -6.61
C VAL A 48 -10.35 -10.21 -5.48
N SER A 49 -10.36 -9.37 -4.45
CA SER A 49 -11.31 -9.47 -3.34
C SER A 49 -12.75 -9.24 -3.79
N GLU A 50 -13.01 -8.29 -4.68
CA GLU A 50 -14.34 -8.05 -5.28
C GLU A 50 -14.80 -9.28 -6.06
N GLY A 51 -13.93 -9.90 -6.86
CA GLY A 51 -14.25 -11.13 -7.58
C GLY A 51 -14.63 -12.30 -6.66
N ILE A 52 -13.90 -12.48 -5.55
CA ILE A 52 -14.23 -13.51 -4.54
C ILE A 52 -15.57 -13.22 -3.86
N VAL A 53 -15.86 -11.95 -3.55
CA VAL A 53 -17.14 -11.55 -2.94
C VAL A 53 -18.29 -11.77 -3.92
N ASP A 54 -18.11 -11.45 -5.20
CA ASP A 54 -19.09 -11.75 -6.24
C ASP A 54 -19.31 -13.26 -6.41
N ASP A 55 -18.26 -14.07 -6.29
CA ASP A 55 -18.38 -15.53 -6.38
C ASP A 55 -19.05 -16.17 -5.14
N ILE A 56 -18.87 -15.60 -3.94
CA ILE A 56 -19.40 -16.14 -2.67
C ILE A 56 -20.79 -15.55 -2.33
N VAL A 57 -21.00 -14.28 -2.64
CA VAL A 57 -22.15 -13.48 -2.18
C VAL A 57 -22.95 -12.91 -3.35
N GLY A 58 -22.53 -13.13 -4.60
CA GLY A 58 -23.17 -12.57 -5.80
C GLY A 58 -24.63 -12.99 -5.99
N ASP A 59 -25.08 -14.06 -5.35
CA ASP A 59 -26.49 -14.50 -5.30
C ASP A 59 -27.32 -13.83 -4.19
N CYS A 60 -26.66 -13.20 -3.20
CA CYS A 60 -27.30 -12.56 -2.04
C CYS A 60 -27.51 -11.05 -2.19
N PHE A 61 -26.83 -10.41 -3.15
CA PHE A 61 -26.95 -8.98 -3.44
C PHE A 61 -27.58 -8.75 -4.81
N SER A 62 -28.45 -7.73 -4.91
CA SER A 62 -28.96 -7.30 -6.21
C SER A 62 -27.86 -6.62 -7.03
N ASP A 63 -28.03 -6.56 -8.35
CA ASP A 63 -27.08 -5.85 -9.21
C ASP A 63 -26.97 -4.36 -8.85
N ASP A 64 -28.06 -3.76 -8.35
CA ASP A 64 -28.08 -2.39 -7.83
C ASP A 64 -27.18 -2.24 -6.59
N ASP A 65 -27.21 -3.21 -5.66
CA ASP A 65 -26.34 -3.20 -4.48
C ASP A 65 -24.86 -3.31 -4.88
N LYS A 66 -24.55 -4.19 -5.85
CA LYS A 66 -23.20 -4.34 -6.40
C LYS A 66 -22.70 -3.04 -7.03
N GLU A 67 -23.56 -2.33 -7.76
CA GLU A 67 -23.22 -1.04 -8.34
C GLU A 67 -22.95 0.04 -7.28
N VAL A 68 -23.72 0.06 -6.17
CA VAL A 68 -23.45 0.97 -5.04
C VAL A 68 -22.10 0.69 -4.40
N TYR A 69 -21.75 -0.57 -4.12
CA TYR A 69 -20.43 -0.93 -3.56
C TYR A 69 -19.29 -0.54 -4.52
N ARG A 70 -19.47 -0.76 -5.82
CA ARG A 70 -18.49 -0.36 -6.84
C ARG A 70 -18.27 1.15 -6.87
N LEU A 71 -19.34 1.94 -6.79
CA LEU A 71 -19.27 3.40 -6.73
C LEU A 71 -18.60 3.88 -5.44
N MET A 72 -18.90 3.28 -4.29
CA MET A 72 -18.25 3.59 -3.01
C MET A 72 -16.75 3.28 -3.05
N GLY A 73 -16.36 2.10 -3.53
CA GLY A 73 -14.94 1.74 -3.69
C GLY A 73 -14.20 2.64 -4.68
N LYS A 74 -14.89 3.19 -5.69
CA LYS A 74 -14.33 4.23 -6.57
C LYS A 74 -14.16 5.56 -5.85
N PHE A 75 -15.15 6.01 -5.08
CA PHE A 75 -15.07 7.25 -4.31
C PHE A 75 -13.96 7.22 -3.24
N GLU A 76 -13.78 6.11 -2.55
CA GLU A 76 -12.70 5.94 -1.55
C GLU A 76 -11.31 6.04 -2.18
N ARG A 77 -11.16 5.53 -3.42
CA ARG A 77 -9.93 5.68 -4.23
C ARG A 77 -9.65 7.12 -4.64
N GLU A 78 -10.69 7.90 -4.94
CA GLU A 78 -10.55 9.27 -5.46
C GLU A 78 -10.29 10.32 -4.37
N LEU A 79 -10.64 10.05 -3.10
CA LEU A 79 -10.59 11.04 -2.02
C LEU A 79 -9.19 11.26 -1.42
N SER A 80 -8.36 10.22 -1.29
CA SER A 80 -6.99 10.33 -0.76
C SER A 80 -6.22 9.02 -0.85
N ASP A 81 -5.04 9.02 -1.50
CA ASP A 81 -4.10 7.88 -1.48
C ASP A 81 -3.81 7.39 -0.05
N LYS A 82 -3.72 8.32 0.93
CA LYS A 82 -3.51 7.97 2.34
C LYS A 82 -4.67 7.17 2.91
N ALA A 83 -5.90 7.62 2.66
CA ALA A 83 -7.09 6.96 3.19
C ALA A 83 -7.27 5.58 2.54
N TYR A 84 -7.05 5.50 1.24
CA TYR A 84 -7.13 4.27 0.48
C TYR A 84 -6.06 3.25 0.90
N ILE A 85 -4.79 3.65 1.04
CA ILE A 85 -3.74 2.75 1.52
C ILE A 85 -4.00 2.33 2.97
N ALA A 86 -4.58 3.22 3.80
CA ALA A 86 -4.94 2.90 5.17
C ALA A 86 -6.08 1.88 5.27
N SER A 87 -7.07 1.88 4.37
CA SER A 87 -8.15 0.89 4.40
C SER A 87 -7.62 -0.53 4.15
N ILE A 88 -6.60 -0.67 3.29
CA ILE A 88 -5.93 -1.97 3.08
C ILE A 88 -5.20 -2.44 4.35
N LEU A 89 -4.57 -1.52 5.10
CA LEU A 89 -3.98 -1.85 6.41
C LEU A 89 -5.02 -2.33 7.42
N VAL A 90 -6.24 -1.80 7.36
CA VAL A 90 -7.37 -2.31 8.18
C VAL A 90 -7.73 -3.73 7.75
N GLY A 91 -7.76 -4.03 6.45
CA GLY A 91 -7.96 -5.39 5.95
C GLY A 91 -6.95 -6.40 6.50
N TYR A 92 -5.67 -6.06 6.58
CA TYR A 92 -4.65 -6.90 7.24
C TYR A 92 -4.89 -7.10 8.74
N TYR A 93 -5.43 -6.09 9.42
CA TYR A 93 -5.77 -6.19 10.84
C TYR A 93 -6.98 -7.11 11.07
N GLU A 94 -8.01 -6.99 10.22
CA GLU A 94 -9.26 -7.75 10.34
C GLU A 94 -9.13 -9.21 9.90
N SER A 95 -8.28 -9.50 8.92
CA SER A 95 -8.00 -10.86 8.43
C SER A 95 -7.10 -11.70 9.35
N GLU A 96 -6.71 -11.17 10.52
CA GLU A 96 -5.75 -11.82 11.42
C GLU A 96 -4.40 -12.18 10.76
N PHE A 97 -4.03 -11.47 9.69
CA PHE A 97 -2.77 -11.66 8.97
C PHE A 97 -1.54 -11.62 9.89
N TRP A 98 -1.58 -10.75 10.89
CA TRP A 98 -0.67 -10.80 12.03
C TRP A 98 -1.32 -11.54 13.19
N SER A 99 -0.55 -12.39 13.86
CA SER A 99 -0.99 -13.09 15.07
C SER A 99 -1.66 -12.13 16.08
N LYS A 100 -2.74 -12.58 16.74
CA LYS A 100 -3.57 -11.76 17.66
C LYS A 100 -2.79 -10.94 18.68
N ASN A 101 -1.69 -11.48 19.22
CA ASN A 101 -0.87 -10.78 20.22
C ASN A 101 -0.05 -9.61 19.65
N HIS A 102 -0.01 -9.47 18.33
CA HIS A 102 0.83 -8.49 17.61
C HIS A 102 0.05 -7.64 16.61
N SER A 103 -1.20 -7.98 16.24
CA SER A 103 -1.93 -7.32 15.16
C SER A 103 -2.06 -5.80 15.35
N LYS A 104 -2.47 -5.35 16.55
CA LYS A 104 -2.55 -3.91 16.87
C LYS A 104 -1.19 -3.22 16.76
N ARG A 105 -0.12 -3.88 17.21
CA ARG A 105 1.24 -3.30 17.19
C ARG A 105 1.74 -3.15 15.76
N GLU A 106 1.55 -4.19 14.94
CA GLU A 106 1.97 -4.17 13.54
C GLU A 106 1.11 -3.19 12.73
N PHE A 107 -0.20 -3.13 12.95
CA PHE A 107 -1.07 -2.10 12.35
C PHE A 107 -0.56 -0.69 12.64
N ILE A 108 -0.35 -0.33 13.93
CA ILE A 108 0.14 1.00 14.31
C ILE A 108 1.49 1.27 13.65
N LYS A 109 2.41 0.30 13.66
CA LYS A 109 3.72 0.42 13.04
C LYS A 109 3.63 0.75 11.55
N TYR A 110 2.81 0.04 10.77
CA TYR A 110 2.69 0.30 9.34
C TYR A 110 1.87 1.55 9.03
N PHE A 111 0.86 1.86 9.85
CA PHE A 111 0.11 3.10 9.75
C PHE A 111 1.01 4.32 9.95
N THR A 112 1.83 4.34 11.01
CA THR A 112 2.78 5.44 11.24
C THR A 112 3.80 5.59 10.10
N LYS A 113 4.22 4.48 9.46
CA LYS A 113 5.07 4.53 8.27
C LYS A 113 4.36 5.19 7.09
N LEU A 114 3.07 4.91 6.90
CA LEU A 114 2.25 5.51 5.85
C LEU A 114 2.08 7.01 6.09
N GLU A 115 1.84 7.42 7.34
CA GLU A 115 1.72 8.83 7.69
C GLU A 115 2.98 9.62 7.34
N ASP A 116 4.15 9.18 7.81
CA ASP A 116 5.41 9.88 7.51
C ASP A 116 5.73 9.88 6.01
N LEU A 117 5.39 8.82 5.28
CA LEU A 117 5.55 8.75 3.83
C LEU A 117 4.70 9.80 3.10
N VAL A 118 3.40 9.87 3.39
CA VAL A 118 2.49 10.83 2.76
C VAL A 118 2.87 12.26 3.15
N ASP A 119 3.17 12.49 4.43
CA ASP A 119 3.58 13.80 4.91
C ASP A 119 4.85 14.28 4.20
N LEU A 120 5.86 13.41 4.08
CA LEU A 120 7.13 13.78 3.44
C LEU A 120 6.98 13.95 1.92
N ARG A 121 6.15 13.14 1.26
CA ARG A 121 5.81 13.32 -0.16
C ARG A 121 5.09 14.64 -0.38
N ASN A 122 4.15 15.02 0.47
CA ASN A 122 3.45 16.30 0.36
C ASN A 122 4.39 17.48 0.61
N LEU A 123 5.32 17.37 1.57
CA LEU A 123 6.38 18.36 1.77
C LEU A 123 7.27 18.55 0.54
N PHE A 124 7.59 17.48 -0.19
CA PHE A 124 8.34 17.56 -1.44
C PHE A 124 7.53 18.08 -2.63
N ALA A 125 6.26 17.69 -2.73
CA ALA A 125 5.37 18.11 -3.82
C ALA A 125 4.98 19.59 -3.73
N HIS A 126 4.85 20.12 -2.52
CA HIS A 126 4.66 21.54 -2.30
C HIS A 126 6.02 22.20 -2.17
N GLU A 127 6.57 22.70 -3.29
CA GLU A 127 7.88 23.38 -3.49
C GLU A 127 8.21 24.53 -2.50
N TYR A 128 7.35 24.81 -1.52
CA TYR A 128 7.42 25.96 -0.61
C TYR A 128 8.13 25.71 0.73
N TYR A 129 8.55 24.48 1.04
CA TYR A 129 9.17 24.21 2.35
C TYR A 129 10.68 24.53 2.37
N GLN A 130 10.98 25.76 2.79
CA GLN A 130 12.32 26.27 3.14
C GLN A 130 12.96 25.60 4.37
N LYS A 131 12.33 24.57 4.97
CA LYS A 131 12.92 23.86 6.11
C LYS A 131 13.83 22.73 5.61
N PRO A 132 15.14 22.76 5.92
CA PRO A 132 16.02 21.66 5.58
C PRO A 132 15.53 20.38 6.28
N LEU A 133 15.21 19.37 5.48
CA LEU A 133 14.93 18.02 5.97
C LEU A 133 16.25 17.33 6.23
N SER A 134 16.36 16.61 7.36
CA SER A 134 17.58 15.85 7.62
C SER A 134 17.66 14.63 6.70
N ASP A 135 18.85 14.35 6.15
CA ASP A 135 19.12 13.15 5.36
C ASP A 135 18.69 11.86 6.08
N ARG A 136 18.83 11.85 7.41
CA ARG A 136 18.39 10.75 8.27
C ARG A 136 16.88 10.50 8.16
N ARG A 137 16.05 11.56 8.17
CA ARG A 137 14.59 11.43 8.04
C ARG A 137 14.23 10.89 6.66
N VAL A 138 14.80 11.47 5.61
CA VAL A 138 14.53 11.05 4.22
C VAL A 138 14.91 9.58 4.00
N LYS A 139 16.09 9.18 4.47
CA LYS A 139 16.53 7.78 4.42
C LYS A 139 15.59 6.82 5.17
N ASN A 140 15.20 7.18 6.40
CA ASN A 140 14.32 6.36 7.22
C ASN A 140 12.93 6.23 6.60
N CYS A 141 12.38 7.33 6.08
CA CYS A 141 11.09 7.34 5.39
C CYS A 141 11.14 6.46 4.13
N SER A 142 12.22 6.56 3.33
CA SER A 142 12.44 5.68 2.18
C SER A 142 12.51 4.20 2.58
N LYS A 143 13.19 3.86 3.69
CA LYS A 143 13.18 2.48 4.23
C LYS A 143 11.78 2.04 4.63
N SER A 144 11.03 2.90 5.33
CA SER A 144 9.66 2.65 5.73
C SER A 144 8.73 2.42 4.54
N ALA A 145 8.93 3.17 3.45
CA ALA A 145 8.20 2.99 2.19
C ALA A 145 8.49 1.62 1.57
N MET A 146 9.75 1.18 1.54
CA MET A 146 10.10 -0.17 1.08
C MET A 146 9.46 -1.26 1.95
N ASP A 147 9.46 -1.09 3.28
CA ASP A 147 8.80 -2.03 4.17
C ASP A 147 7.28 -2.13 3.91
N LEU A 148 6.62 -1.01 3.59
CA LEU A 148 5.19 -1.01 3.21
C LEU A 148 4.97 -1.69 1.86
N LEU A 149 5.79 -1.39 0.86
CA LEU A 149 5.71 -2.02 -0.45
C LEU A 149 5.89 -3.54 -0.36
N PHE A 150 6.85 -4.00 0.45
CA PHE A 150 7.03 -5.43 0.66
C PHE A 150 5.89 -6.08 1.44
N LEU A 151 5.27 -5.37 2.39
CA LEU A 151 4.07 -5.87 3.05
C LEU A 151 2.95 -6.10 2.03
N PHE A 152 2.67 -5.11 1.18
CA PHE A 152 1.56 -5.13 0.23
C PHE A 152 1.81 -6.09 -0.92
N ALA A 153 3.03 -6.12 -1.46
CA ALA A 153 3.38 -6.97 -2.59
C ALA A 153 3.39 -8.46 -2.26
N ASN A 154 3.51 -8.82 -0.98
CA ASN A 154 3.42 -10.21 -0.53
C ASN A 154 2.01 -10.57 -0.03
N HIS A 155 0.98 -9.84 -0.47
CA HIS A 155 -0.41 -10.23 -0.24
C HIS A 155 -0.74 -11.49 -1.05
N GLU A 156 -1.48 -12.43 -0.46
CA GLU A 156 -1.80 -13.74 -1.06
C GLU A 156 -2.53 -13.63 -2.41
N TYR A 157 -3.43 -12.64 -2.56
CA TYR A 157 -4.12 -12.32 -3.82
C TYR A 157 -3.22 -11.86 -4.98
N LEU A 158 -1.92 -11.64 -4.72
CA LEU A 158 -0.93 -11.28 -5.73
C LEU A 158 0.02 -12.44 -6.06
N GLU A 159 -0.14 -13.59 -5.39
CA GLU A 159 0.61 -14.80 -5.73
C GLU A 159 0.00 -15.46 -6.97
N PRO A 160 0.82 -16.06 -7.87
CA PRO A 160 0.29 -16.82 -8.99
C PRO A 160 -0.57 -17.97 -8.45
N SER A 161 -1.79 -18.10 -8.96
CA SER A 161 -2.69 -19.20 -8.66
C SER A 161 -1.95 -20.52 -8.89
N VAL A 162 -1.87 -21.37 -7.86
CA VAL A 162 -1.40 -22.76 -7.99
C VAL A 162 -2.45 -23.61 -8.69
#